data_AF-L7J0S8-F1
#
_entry.id   AF-L7J0S8-F1
#
_cell.length_a   1.000
_cell.length_b   1.000
_cell.length_c   1.000
_cell.angle_alpha   90.00
_cell.angle_beta   90.00
_cell.angle_gamma   90.00
#
_symmetry.space_group_name_H-M   'P 1'
#
loop_
_entity.id
_entity.type
_entity.pdbx_description
1 polymer ?
#
loop_
_entity_poly.entity_id
_entity_poly.type
_entity_poly.pdbx_seq_one_letter_code
_entity_poly.pdbx_strand_id
1 'polypeptide(L)'
;MTLYYTLVFVLLMAEMGLFMLLIVPLPFTIRRRMFTFISENPLVAKVQYAMKITFIFILILFIDSVNRVYRVQLELVAASENNKNAPTIMGHERLEVQARKFYSQRNMYLCGFTLFLSLILNRTYTMILDVLRLEEKVKQYEGTDKSHSAGKQSAKLAEAGDAGEIARLKKELERKEKNIQALKTQSEGLHREYDSLGEKFTVQDGSNKKER
;
A
#
# COMPACT_ATOMS: atom_id res chain seq x y z
N MET A 1 -23.32 -18.57 9.49
CA MET A 1 -22.88 -17.46 8.61
C MET A 1 -21.90 -18.04 7.61
N THR A 2 -21.94 -17.61 6.35
CA THR A 2 -20.95 -18.06 5.37
C THR A 2 -19.55 -17.60 5.77
N LEU A 3 -18.54 -18.45 5.56
CA LEU A 3 -17.16 -18.25 6.03
C LEU A 3 -16.57 -16.88 5.66
N TYR A 4 -16.90 -16.36 4.48
CA TYR A 4 -16.42 -15.06 4.02
C TYR A 4 -16.92 -13.88 4.86
N TYR A 5 -18.17 -13.89 5.35
CA TYR A 5 -18.66 -12.80 6.22
C TYR A 5 -18.04 -12.83 7.62
N THR A 6 -17.68 -14.02 8.11
CA THR A 6 -16.91 -14.15 9.36
C THR A 6 -15.51 -13.54 9.20
N LEU A 7 -14.87 -13.73 8.04
CA LEU A 7 -13.58 -13.10 7.75
C LEU A 7 -13.71 -11.58 7.72
N VAL A 8 -14.71 -11.03 7.03
CA VAL A 8 -14.98 -9.58 7.01
C VAL A 8 -15.24 -9.05 8.43
N PHE A 9 -15.95 -9.80 9.27
CA PHE A 9 -16.18 -9.41 10.65
C PHE A 9 -14.89 -9.31 11.48
N VAL A 10 -13.99 -10.30 11.36
CA VAL A 10 -12.69 -10.25 12.04
C VAL A 10 -11.86 -9.07 11.54
N LEU A 11 -11.93 -8.79 10.25
CA LEU A 11 -11.25 -7.67 9.63
C LEU A 11 -11.78 -6.33 10.16
N LEU A 12 -13.09 -6.15 10.24
CA LEU A 12 -13.73 -5.00 10.85
C LEU A 12 -13.27 -4.80 12.30
N MET A 13 -13.25 -5.87 13.11
CA MET A 13 -12.80 -5.80 14.50
C MET A 13 -11.33 -5.37 14.61
N ALA A 14 -10.47 -5.87 13.72
CA ALA A 14 -9.07 -5.47 13.63
C ALA A 14 -8.91 -4.00 13.21
N GLU A 15 -9.67 -3.55 12.21
CA GLU A 15 -9.69 -2.15 11.78
C GLU A 15 -10.20 -1.21 12.86
N MET A 16 -11.21 -1.62 13.64
CA MET A 16 -11.71 -0.83 14.77
C MET A 16 -10.66 -0.70 15.86
N GLY A 17 -9.97 -1.80 16.19
CA GLY A 17 -8.87 -1.79 17.15
C GLY A 17 -7.71 -0.89 16.69
N LEU A 18 -7.32 -1.00 15.42
CA LEU A 18 -6.26 -0.18 14.83
C LEU A 18 -6.66 1.31 14.79
N PHE A 19 -7.90 1.60 14.40
CA PHE A 19 -8.44 2.96 14.37
C PHE A 19 -8.47 3.58 15.77
N MET A 20 -8.94 2.85 16.77
CA MET A 20 -8.93 3.30 18.17
C MET A 20 -7.50 3.53 18.68
N LEU A 21 -6.56 2.64 18.36
CA LEU A 21 -5.15 2.84 18.71
C LEU A 21 -4.55 4.10 18.05
N LEU A 22 -4.99 4.40 16.83
CA LEU A 22 -4.45 5.49 16.02
C LEU A 22 -5.07 6.86 16.34
N ILE A 23 -6.31 6.90 16.87
CA ILE A 23 -7.00 8.13 17.29
C ILE A 23 -6.65 8.55 18.73
N VAL A 24 -6.14 7.63 19.56
CA VAL A 24 -5.73 7.96 20.93
C VAL A 24 -4.69 9.10 20.88
N PRO A 25 -4.93 10.21 21.59
CA PRO A 25 -4.00 11.34 21.60
C PRO A 25 -2.73 10.94 22.37
N LEU A 26 -1.75 10.40 21.66
CA LEU A 26 -0.44 10.07 22.22
C LEU A 26 0.44 11.33 22.26
N PRO A 27 1.20 11.55 23.35
CA PRO A 27 2.15 12.64 23.42
C PRO A 27 3.21 12.50 22.32
N PHE A 28 3.62 13.64 21.75
CA PHE A 28 4.41 13.77 20.53
C PHE A 28 5.65 12.85 20.47
N THR A 29 6.37 12.68 21.58
CA THR A 29 7.57 11.84 21.66
C THR A 29 7.26 10.36 21.50
N ILE A 30 6.16 9.87 22.06
CA ILE A 30 5.70 8.48 21.96
C ILE A 30 5.15 8.23 20.56
N ARG A 31 4.34 9.16 20.05
CA ARG A 31 3.81 9.10 18.68
C ARG A 31 4.94 9.02 17.66
N ARG A 32 5.96 9.88 17.79
CA ARG A 32 7.16 9.83 16.95
C ARG A 32 7.86 8.49 17.08
N ARG A 33 8.15 7.99 18.28
CA ARG A 33 8.87 6.73 18.45
C ARG A 33 8.11 5.55 17.85
N MET A 34 6.79 5.47 18.08
CA MET A 34 5.94 4.44 17.52
C MET A 34 5.86 4.50 15.99
N PHE A 35 5.58 5.66 15.40
CA PHE A 35 5.45 5.81 13.95
C PHE A 35 6.79 5.72 13.23
N THR A 36 7.90 6.18 13.83
CA THR A 36 9.24 6.00 13.23
C THR A 36 9.63 4.52 13.27
N PHE A 37 9.31 3.78 14.33
CA PHE A 37 9.58 2.34 14.41
C PHE A 37 8.69 1.53 13.45
N ILE A 38 7.42 1.92 13.33
CA ILE A 38 6.50 1.38 12.32
C ILE A 38 7.07 1.67 10.93
N SER A 39 7.46 2.92 10.65
CA SER A 39 7.88 3.36 9.31
C SER A 39 9.30 2.97 8.90
N GLU A 40 10.22 2.74 9.85
CA GLU A 40 11.54 2.17 9.58
C GLU A 40 11.44 0.69 9.19
N ASN A 41 10.33 0.03 9.53
CA ASN A 41 10.13 -1.36 9.15
C ASN A 41 9.62 -1.42 7.69
N PRO A 42 10.31 -2.15 6.77
CA PRO A 42 9.84 -2.37 5.39
C PRO A 42 8.44 -3.00 5.31
N LEU A 43 7.91 -3.45 6.45
CA LEU A 43 6.51 -3.84 6.61
C LEU A 43 5.53 -2.71 6.31
N VAL A 44 5.84 -1.42 6.51
CA VAL A 44 4.84 -0.34 6.28
C VAL A 44 4.44 -0.18 4.82
N ALA A 45 5.40 -0.23 3.90
CA ALA A 45 5.07 -0.22 2.47
C ALA A 45 4.20 -1.44 2.13
N LYS A 46 4.56 -2.64 2.63
CA LYS A 46 3.75 -3.85 2.47
C LYS A 46 2.38 -3.75 3.13
N VAL A 47 2.25 -3.05 4.26
CA VAL A 47 0.99 -2.81 4.95
C VAL A 47 0.11 -1.87 4.13
N GLN A 48 0.64 -0.80 3.54
CA GLN A 48 -0.16 0.04 2.64
C GLN A 48 -0.66 -0.74 1.41
N TYR A 49 0.19 -1.56 0.81
CA TYR A 49 -0.24 -2.45 -0.28
C TYR A 49 -1.28 -3.47 0.19
N ALA A 50 -1.08 -4.10 1.35
CA ALA A 50 -2.03 -5.04 1.95
C ALA A 50 -3.39 -4.35 2.22
N MET A 51 -3.39 -3.15 2.80
CA MET A 51 -4.59 -2.36 3.05
C MET A 51 -5.33 -2.02 1.75
N LYS A 52 -4.62 -1.68 0.65
CA LYS A 52 -5.23 -1.46 -0.67
C LYS A 52 -5.85 -2.74 -1.24
N ILE A 53 -5.15 -3.87 -1.14
CA ILE A 53 -5.65 -5.18 -1.61
C ILE A 53 -6.90 -5.57 -0.82
N THR A 54 -6.83 -5.46 0.50
CA THR A 54 -7.95 -5.70 1.41
C THR A 54 -9.15 -4.81 1.07
N PHE A 55 -8.93 -3.52 0.80
CA PHE A 55 -10.00 -2.62 0.39
C PHE A 55 -10.71 -3.07 -0.89
N ILE A 56 -9.96 -3.44 -1.93
CA ILE A 56 -10.54 -3.94 -3.19
C ILE A 56 -11.33 -5.23 -2.94
N PHE A 57 -10.80 -6.13 -2.12
CA PHE A 57 -11.48 -7.38 -1.77
C PHE A 57 -12.82 -7.13 -1.05
N ILE A 58 -12.84 -6.25 -0.05
CA ILE A 58 -14.07 -5.88 0.66
C ILE A 58 -15.04 -5.17 -0.29
N LEU A 59 -14.55 -4.38 -1.24
CA LEU A 59 -15.39 -3.67 -2.21
C LEU A 59 -16.13 -4.67 -3.11
N ILE A 60 -15.45 -5.70 -3.59
CA ILE A 60 -16.06 -6.79 -4.37
C ILE A 60 -17.12 -7.51 -3.52
N LEU A 61 -16.80 -7.85 -2.27
CA LEU A 61 -17.76 -8.49 -1.35
C LEU A 61 -18.96 -7.61 -1.02
N PHE A 62 -18.78 -6.30 -0.96
CA PHE A 62 -19.86 -5.36 -0.76
C PHE A 62 -20.80 -5.32 -1.96
N ILE A 63 -20.25 -5.22 -3.18
CA ILE A 63 -21.05 -5.27 -4.42
C ILE A 63 -21.82 -6.59 -4.52
N ASP A 64 -21.16 -7.72 -4.24
CA ASP A 64 -21.82 -9.03 -4.17
C ASP A 64 -22.95 -9.05 -3.14
N SER A 65 -22.71 -8.50 -1.95
CA SER A 65 -23.72 -8.43 -0.89
C SER A 65 -24.90 -7.56 -1.26
N VAL A 66 -24.68 -6.43 -1.94
CA VAL A 66 -25.75 -5.56 -2.47
C VAL A 66 -26.55 -6.31 -3.54
N ASN A 67 -25.88 -6.95 -4.50
CA ASN A 67 -26.53 -7.74 -5.54
C ASN A 67 -27.39 -8.87 -4.96
N ARG A 68 -26.88 -9.53 -3.91
CA ARG A 68 -27.62 -10.56 -3.18
C ARG A 68 -28.83 -10.00 -2.44
N VAL A 69 -28.68 -8.87 -1.75
CA VAL A 69 -29.79 -8.17 -1.08
C VAL A 69 -30.87 -7.77 -2.08
N TYR A 70 -30.48 -7.26 -3.25
CA TYR A 70 -31.40 -6.88 -4.31
C TYR A 70 -32.16 -8.10 -4.86
N ARG A 71 -31.45 -9.20 -5.16
CA ARG A 71 -32.05 -10.46 -5.63
C ARG A 71 -33.07 -11.03 -4.63
N VAL A 72 -32.70 -11.12 -3.35
CA VAL A 72 -33.59 -11.63 -2.29
C VAL A 72 -34.84 -10.75 -2.13
N GLN A 73 -34.71 -9.44 -2.33
CA GLN A 73 -35.86 -8.53 -2.32
C GLN A 73 -36.79 -8.75 -3.52
N LEU A 74 -36.25 -8.95 -4.72
CA LEU A 74 -37.06 -9.28 -5.90
C LEU A 74 -37.76 -10.63 -5.77
N GLU A 75 -37.07 -11.65 -5.26
CA GLU A 75 -37.66 -12.97 -4.96
C GLU A 75 -38.83 -12.86 -3.97
N LEU A 76 -38.72 -12.01 -2.95
CA LEU A 76 -39.79 -11.72 -1.99
C LEU A 76 -41.01 -11.08 -2.63
N VAL A 77 -40.80 -10.08 -3.48
CA VAL A 77 -41.89 -9.36 -4.16
C VAL A 77 -42.60 -10.31 -5.13
N ALA A 78 -41.86 -11.07 -5.92
CA ALA A 78 -42.40 -12.05 -6.85
C ALA A 78 -43.17 -13.18 -6.13
N ALA A 79 -42.62 -13.70 -5.03
CA ALA A 79 -43.30 -14.72 -4.22
C ALA A 79 -44.56 -14.19 -3.53
N SER A 80 -44.60 -12.90 -3.17
CA SER A 80 -45.78 -12.26 -2.58
C SER A 80 -46.86 -11.93 -3.62
N GLU A 81 -46.49 -11.70 -4.89
CA GLU A 81 -47.42 -11.45 -6.00
C GLU A 81 -48.06 -12.75 -6.52
N ASN A 82 -47.28 -13.83 -6.68
CA ASN A 82 -47.79 -15.12 -7.17
C ASN A 82 -48.65 -15.89 -6.14
N ASN A 83 -48.51 -15.63 -4.84
CA ASN A 83 -49.20 -16.38 -3.77
C ASN A 83 -50.47 -15.70 -3.21
N LYS A 84 -51.10 -14.80 -3.97
CA LYS A 84 -52.40 -14.22 -3.57
C LYS A 84 -53.54 -15.26 -3.48
N ASN A 85 -53.33 -16.51 -3.93
CA ASN A 85 -54.39 -17.51 -4.09
C ASN A 85 -54.34 -18.73 -3.12
N ALA A 86 -53.43 -18.82 -2.15
CA ALA A 86 -53.35 -19.97 -1.21
C ALA A 86 -52.98 -19.57 0.23
N PRO A 87 -53.94 -19.48 1.18
CA PRO A 87 -53.70 -18.94 2.52
C PRO A 87 -53.06 -19.91 3.54
N THR A 88 -53.10 -21.23 3.32
CA THR A 88 -52.80 -22.22 4.38
C THR A 88 -51.33 -22.67 4.46
N ILE A 89 -50.50 -22.40 3.43
CA ILE A 89 -49.05 -22.71 3.41
C ILE A 89 -48.21 -21.43 3.70
N MET A 90 -48.85 -20.36 4.18
CA MET A 90 -48.22 -19.03 4.27
C MET A 90 -47.23 -18.81 5.42
N GLY A 91 -47.30 -19.60 6.49
CA GLY A 91 -46.48 -19.36 7.68
C GLY A 91 -45.00 -19.66 7.48
N HIS A 92 -44.69 -20.87 6.98
CA HIS A 92 -43.30 -21.35 6.93
C HIS A 92 -42.48 -20.70 5.80
N GLU A 93 -43.04 -20.55 4.59
CA GLU A 93 -42.32 -19.92 3.47
C GLU A 93 -42.08 -18.42 3.70
N ARG A 94 -43.05 -17.68 4.24
CA ARG A 94 -42.83 -16.24 4.54
C ARG A 94 -41.80 -16.04 5.64
N LEU A 95 -41.75 -16.91 6.65
CA LEU A 95 -40.75 -16.84 7.71
C LEU A 95 -39.34 -17.15 7.19
N GLU A 96 -39.20 -18.16 6.33
CA GLU A 96 -37.90 -18.53 5.76
C GLU A 96 -37.33 -17.44 4.85
N VAL A 97 -38.17 -16.86 3.99
CA VAL A 97 -37.72 -15.82 3.06
C VAL A 97 -37.48 -14.48 3.79
N GLN A 98 -38.27 -14.16 4.83
CA GLN A 98 -37.98 -13.01 5.69
C GLN A 98 -36.65 -13.19 6.44
N ALA A 99 -36.37 -14.38 6.97
CA ALA A 99 -35.07 -14.67 7.59
C ALA A 99 -33.92 -14.42 6.60
N ARG A 100 -34.02 -14.93 5.36
CA ARG A 100 -33.01 -14.70 4.31
C ARG A 100 -32.77 -13.21 4.01
N LYS A 101 -33.82 -12.37 4.05
CA LYS A 101 -33.71 -10.90 3.93
C LYS A 101 -32.94 -10.28 5.08
N PHE A 102 -33.25 -10.64 6.33
CA PHE A 102 -32.51 -10.13 7.49
C PHE A 102 -31.03 -10.54 7.45
N TYR A 103 -30.75 -11.77 7.01
CA TYR A 103 -29.37 -12.24 6.84
C TYR A 103 -28.62 -11.44 5.77
N SER A 104 -29.21 -11.22 4.58
CA SER A 104 -28.54 -10.49 3.51
C SER A 104 -28.32 -9.02 3.87
N GLN A 105 -29.31 -8.36 4.49
CA GLN A 105 -29.19 -6.98 4.99
C GLN A 105 -28.09 -6.87 6.06
N ARG A 106 -28.12 -7.78 7.05
CA ARG A 106 -27.04 -8.10 8.01
C ARG A 106 -25.65 -7.90 7.40
N ASN A 107 -25.42 -8.71 6.39
CA ASN A 107 -24.11 -8.89 5.83
C ASN A 107 -23.73 -7.73 4.89
N MET A 108 -24.69 -7.10 4.20
CA MET A 108 -24.46 -5.88 3.43
C MET A 108 -24.00 -4.73 4.33
N TYR A 109 -24.65 -4.52 5.47
CA TYR A 109 -24.23 -3.50 6.44
C TYR A 109 -22.84 -3.80 6.99
N LEU A 110 -22.56 -5.05 7.35
CA LEU A 110 -21.25 -5.47 7.83
C LEU A 110 -20.14 -5.15 6.81
N CYS A 111 -20.33 -5.50 5.54
CA CYS A 111 -19.39 -5.15 4.47
C CYS A 111 -19.27 -3.63 4.28
N GLY A 112 -20.39 -2.90 4.34
CA GLY A 112 -20.42 -1.44 4.17
C GLY A 112 -19.68 -0.68 5.26
N PHE A 113 -19.88 -1.07 6.53
CA PHE A 113 -19.16 -0.48 7.66
C PHE A 113 -17.67 -0.77 7.59
N THR A 114 -17.28 -1.97 7.14
CA THR A 114 -15.87 -2.32 6.96
C THR A 114 -15.24 -1.41 5.90
N LEU A 115 -15.86 -1.25 4.73
CA LEU A 115 -15.36 -0.33 3.69
C LEU A 115 -15.19 1.11 4.18
N PHE A 116 -16.21 1.61 4.88
CA PHE A 116 -16.18 2.96 5.41
C PHE A 116 -15.03 3.15 6.40
N LEU A 117 -14.84 2.18 7.30
CA LEU A 117 -13.76 2.20 8.27
C LEU A 117 -12.39 2.07 7.61
N SER A 118 -12.22 1.19 6.62
CA SER A 118 -10.98 1.08 5.84
C SER A 118 -10.59 2.41 5.19
N LEU A 119 -11.56 3.15 4.64
CA LEU A 119 -11.34 4.45 4.00
C LEU A 119 -10.88 5.50 5.02
N ILE A 120 -11.58 5.59 6.15
CA ILE A 120 -11.21 6.49 7.25
C ILE A 120 -9.79 6.16 7.72
N LEU A 121 -9.48 4.88 7.95
CA LEU A 121 -8.19 4.45 8.46
C LEU A 121 -7.05 4.87 7.51
N ASN A 122 -7.22 4.67 6.20
CA ASN A 122 -6.25 5.11 5.21
C ASN A 122 -6.05 6.65 5.22
N ARG A 123 -7.16 7.40 5.29
CA ARG A 123 -7.11 8.87 5.36
C ARG A 123 -6.42 9.35 6.63
N THR A 124 -6.80 8.80 7.79
CA THR A 124 -6.23 9.18 9.08
C THR A 124 -4.75 8.79 9.14
N TYR A 125 -4.36 7.61 8.66
CA TYR A 125 -2.96 7.19 8.59
C TYR A 125 -2.09 8.20 7.82
N THR A 126 -2.51 8.57 6.61
CA THR A 126 -1.79 9.53 5.76
C THR A 126 -1.74 10.92 6.41
N MET A 127 -2.86 11.38 6.97
CA MET A 127 -2.95 12.65 7.68
C MET A 127 -1.97 12.70 8.87
N ILE A 128 -1.83 11.62 9.62
CA ILE A 128 -0.89 11.55 10.75
C ILE A 128 0.56 11.66 10.28
N LEU A 129 0.92 10.99 9.18
CA LEU A 129 2.26 11.12 8.60
C LEU A 129 2.54 12.56 8.15
N ASP A 130 1.56 13.21 7.53
CA ASP A 130 1.70 14.60 7.09
C ASP A 130 1.86 15.56 8.27
N VAL A 131 1.08 15.38 9.34
CA VAL A 131 1.23 16.14 10.59
C VAL A 131 2.62 15.95 11.19
N LEU A 132 3.10 14.71 11.30
CA LEU A 132 4.44 14.42 11.83
C LEU A 132 5.55 15.07 11.00
N ARG A 133 5.43 15.06 9.66
CA ARG A 133 6.37 15.73 8.75
C ARG A 133 6.31 17.25 8.87
N LEU A 134 5.12 17.83 8.99
CA LEU A 134 4.96 19.27 9.17
C LEU A 134 5.56 19.72 10.50
N GLU A 135 5.28 19.01 11.60
CA GLU A 135 5.86 19.30 12.92
C GLU A 135 7.40 19.21 12.91
N GLU A 136 7.98 18.30 12.12
CA GLU A 136 9.44 18.21 11.97
C GLU A 136 10.01 19.40 11.19
N LYS A 137 9.35 19.81 10.09
CA LYS A 137 9.75 21.00 9.33
C LYS A 137 9.69 22.27 10.19
N VAL A 138 8.63 22.43 10.99
CA VAL A 138 8.48 23.57 11.90
C VAL A 138 9.64 23.62 12.91
N LYS A 139 9.98 22.49 13.55
CA LYS A 139 11.12 22.42 14.49
C LYS A 139 12.47 22.74 13.86
N GLN A 140 12.67 22.39 12.59
CA GLN A 140 13.87 22.77 11.84
C GLN A 140 13.94 24.27 11.57
N TYR A 141 12.81 24.89 11.21
CA TYR A 141 12.75 26.33 10.96
C TYR A 141 12.84 27.17 12.25
N GLU A 142 12.28 26.70 13.36
CA GLU A 142 12.31 27.39 14.66
C GLU A 142 13.68 27.32 15.37
N GLY A 143 14.67 26.60 14.79
CA GLY A 143 16.05 26.60 15.28
C GLY A 143 16.25 25.93 16.66
N THR A 144 15.22 25.32 17.23
CA THR A 144 15.28 24.58 18.50
C THR A 144 16.12 23.30 18.44
N ASP A 145 16.55 22.86 17.26
CA ASP A 145 17.38 21.66 17.09
C ASP A 145 18.86 22.00 16.92
N LYS A 146 19.53 22.33 18.04
CA LYS A 146 21.00 22.40 18.14
C LYS A 146 21.65 21.01 18.35
N SER A 147 20.91 19.91 18.14
CA SER A 147 21.45 18.56 18.27
C SER A 147 21.77 17.97 16.90
N HIS A 148 23.05 17.71 16.66
CA HIS A 148 23.59 16.95 15.53
C HIS A 148 22.98 15.54 15.33
N SER A 149 22.05 15.09 16.18
CA SER A 149 21.32 13.82 16.07
C SER A 149 20.04 13.88 15.23
N ALA A 150 19.44 15.06 15.00
CA ALA A 150 18.14 15.18 14.34
C ALA A 150 18.20 15.11 12.80
N GLY A 151 19.33 15.52 12.19
CA GLY A 151 19.54 15.45 10.74
C GLY A 151 19.50 14.02 10.17
N LYS A 152 19.89 13.01 10.97
CA LYS A 152 19.81 11.59 10.57
C LYS A 152 18.42 10.99 10.70
N GLN A 153 17.54 11.55 11.53
CA GLN A 153 16.17 11.07 11.71
C GLN A 153 15.18 11.78 10.78
N SER A 154 15.40 13.05 10.48
CA SER A 154 14.54 13.78 9.54
C SER A 154 14.70 13.33 8.09
N ALA A 155 15.90 12.93 7.68
CA ALA A 155 16.11 12.26 6.40
C ALA A 155 15.28 10.96 6.27
N LYS A 156 14.99 10.28 7.39
CA LYS A 156 14.29 8.99 7.42
C LYS A 156 12.76 9.12 7.45
N LEU A 157 12.22 10.20 8.03
CA LEU A 157 10.77 10.48 8.00
C LEU A 157 10.33 11.02 6.63
N ALA A 158 11.24 11.68 5.92
CA ALA A 158 11.07 12.00 4.50
C ALA A 158 11.01 10.73 3.62
N GLU A 159 11.69 9.66 4.04
CA GLU A 159 11.72 8.35 3.34
C GLU A 159 10.40 7.57 3.46
N ALA A 160 9.60 7.82 4.50
CA ALA A 160 8.37 7.13 4.90
C ALA A 160 7.13 7.31 3.96
N GLY A 161 7.29 7.82 2.75
CA GLY A 161 6.16 8.03 1.84
C GLY A 161 6.61 8.18 0.39
N ASP A 162 5.65 8.32 -0.52
CA ASP A 162 5.85 8.32 -1.98
C ASP A 162 7.01 9.23 -2.44
N ALA A 163 7.17 10.40 -1.80
CA ALA A 163 8.26 11.33 -2.09
C ALA A 163 9.66 10.84 -1.67
N GLY A 164 9.74 10.00 -0.64
CA GLY A 164 10.95 9.37 -0.13
C GLY A 164 11.47 8.25 -1.01
N GLU A 165 10.56 7.43 -1.54
CA GLU A 165 10.87 6.42 -2.54
C GLU A 165 11.38 7.08 -3.83
N ILE A 166 10.76 8.18 -4.26
CA ILE A 166 11.22 9.00 -5.39
C ILE A 166 12.63 9.58 -5.12
N ALA A 167 12.92 10.05 -3.91
CA ALA A 167 14.25 10.57 -3.56
C ALA A 167 15.32 9.47 -3.54
N ARG A 168 14.99 8.29 -3.01
CA ARG A 168 15.89 7.12 -3.00
C ARG A 168 16.15 6.61 -4.42
N LEU A 169 15.09 6.49 -5.23
CA LEU A 169 15.18 6.08 -6.63
C LEU A 169 16.00 7.09 -7.45
N LYS A 170 15.81 8.40 -7.24
CA LYS A 170 16.66 9.42 -7.88
C LYS A 170 18.14 9.25 -7.55
N LYS A 171 18.46 9.02 -6.28
CA LYS A 171 19.86 8.83 -5.83
C LYS A 171 20.47 7.54 -6.38
N GLU A 172 19.68 6.48 -6.48
CA GLU A 172 20.10 5.22 -7.08
C GLU A 172 20.32 5.35 -8.59
N LEU A 173 19.46 6.11 -9.28
CA LEU A 173 19.57 6.43 -10.70
C LEU A 173 20.84 7.25 -10.98
N GLU A 174 21.12 8.27 -10.16
CA GLU A 174 22.35 9.08 -10.29
C GLU A 174 23.62 8.24 -10.06
N ARG A 175 23.59 7.29 -9.12
CA ARG A 175 24.71 6.36 -8.89
C ARG A 175 24.90 5.41 -10.08
N LYS A 176 23.82 4.88 -10.65
CA LYS A 176 23.90 4.02 -11.84
C LYS A 176 24.42 4.79 -13.06
N GLU A 177 24.00 6.04 -13.24
CA GLU A 177 24.50 6.92 -14.31
C GLU A 177 26.02 7.12 -14.21
N LYS A 178 26.52 7.46 -13.01
CA LYS A 178 27.97 7.61 -12.76
C LYS A 178 28.73 6.31 -13.02
N ASN A 179 28.18 5.17 -12.62
CA ASN A 179 28.80 3.87 -12.88
C ASN A 179 28.85 3.53 -14.37
N ILE A 180 27.78 3.80 -15.13
CA ILE A 180 27.73 3.60 -16.58
C ILE A 180 28.76 4.50 -17.27
N GLN A 181 28.87 5.76 -16.85
CA GLN A 181 29.84 6.69 -17.40
C GLN A 181 31.27 6.24 -17.13
N ALA A 182 31.57 5.80 -15.90
CA ALA A 182 32.86 5.22 -15.55
C ALA A 182 33.17 3.94 -16.36
N LEU A 183 32.19 3.07 -16.56
CA LEU A 183 32.34 1.85 -17.37
C LEU A 183 32.65 2.20 -18.83
N LYS A 184 31.98 3.22 -19.37
CA LYS A 184 32.20 3.69 -20.73
C LYS A 184 33.61 4.23 -20.91
N THR A 185 34.08 5.07 -19.98
CA THR A 185 35.46 5.58 -20.00
C THR A 185 36.49 4.45 -19.88
N GLN A 186 36.25 3.46 -19.00
CA GLN A 186 37.14 2.30 -18.90
C GLN A 186 37.14 1.45 -20.18
N SER A 187 35.98 1.25 -20.80
CA SER A 187 35.86 0.51 -22.07
C SER A 187 36.58 1.25 -23.20
N GLU A 188 36.45 2.57 -23.30
CA GLU A 188 37.14 3.39 -24.30
C GLU A 188 38.66 3.38 -24.07
N GLY A 189 39.11 3.46 -22.82
CA GLY A 189 40.53 3.32 -22.47
C GLY A 189 41.09 1.94 -22.84
N LEU A 190 40.34 0.88 -22.54
CA LEU A 190 40.71 -0.49 -22.91
C LEU A 190 40.78 -0.65 -24.43
N HIS A 191 39.82 -0.11 -25.18
CA HIS A 191 39.83 -0.16 -26.64
C HIS A 191 41.06 0.53 -27.23
N ARG A 192 41.43 1.71 -26.71
CA ARG A 192 42.65 2.43 -27.15
C ARG A 192 43.91 1.62 -26.88
N GLU A 193 44.02 0.97 -25.72
CA GLU A 193 45.16 0.11 -25.41
C GLU A 193 45.22 -1.10 -26.35
N TYR A 194 44.09 -1.75 -26.62
CA TYR A 194 43.98 -2.84 -27.60
C TYR A 194 44.40 -2.39 -29.01
N ASP A 195 43.92 -1.24 -29.47
CA ASP A 195 44.27 -0.68 -30.78
C ASP A 195 45.77 -0.38 -30.85
N SER A 196 46.34 0.22 -29.79
CA SER A 196 47.78 0.51 -29.71
C SER A 196 48.64 -0.75 -29.67
N LEU A 197 48.19 -1.81 -28.99
CA LEU A 197 48.85 -3.10 -28.99
C LEU A 197 48.80 -3.72 -30.38
N GLY A 198 47.64 -3.69 -31.04
CA GLY A 198 47.47 -4.17 -32.41
C GLY A 198 48.40 -3.44 -33.40
N GLU A 199 48.52 -2.12 -33.28
CA GLU A 199 49.43 -1.31 -34.09
C GLU A 199 50.90 -1.69 -33.82
N LYS A 200 51.31 -1.87 -32.56
CA LYS A 200 52.66 -2.33 -32.20
C LYS A 200 52.98 -3.71 -32.78
N PHE A 201 52.06 -4.67 -32.68
CA PHE A 201 52.25 -6.01 -33.22
C PHE A 201 52.30 -6.02 -34.76
N THR A 202 51.47 -5.21 -35.44
CA THR A 202 51.50 -5.10 -36.91
C THR A 202 52.76 -4.42 -37.44
N VAL A 203 53.29 -3.41 -36.73
CA VAL A 203 54.58 -2.79 -37.06
C VAL A 203 55.74 -3.78 -36.88
N GLN A 204 55.74 -4.57 -35.81
CA GLN A 204 56.78 -5.56 -35.52
C GLN A 204 56.78 -6.76 -36.50
N ASP A 205 55.61 -7.18 -36.98
CA ASP A 205 55.50 -8.18 -38.05
C ASP A 205 55.92 -7.63 -39.44
N GLY A 206 55.68 -6.34 -39.68
CA GLY A 206 56.11 -5.65 -40.90
C GLY A 206 57.62 -5.43 -41.00
N SER A 207 58.31 -5.22 -39.87
CA SER A 207 59.77 -5.12 -39.82
C SER A 207 60.45 -6.49 -40.03
N ASN A 208 59.91 -7.56 -39.43
CA ASN A 208 60.46 -8.91 -39.59
C ASN A 208 60.32 -9.47 -41.01
N LYS A 209 59.37 -9.00 -41.82
CA LYS A 209 59.22 -9.40 -43.23
C LYS A 209 60.14 -8.66 -44.20
N LYS A 210 60.78 -7.55 -43.80
CA LYS A 210 61.74 -6.81 -44.66
C LYS A 210 63.19 -7.27 -44.50
N GLU A 211 63.50 -8.05 -43.47
CA GLU A 211 64.85 -8.60 -43.20
C GLU A 211 65.05 -10.05 -43.71
N ARG A 212 64.15 -10.57 -44.55
CA ARG A 212 64.31 -11.86 -45.23
C ARG A 212 64.30 -11.71 -46.74
#